data_AF-Q9S486-F1
#
_entry.id   AF-Q9S486-F1
#
_cell.length_a   1.000
_cell.length_b   1.000
_cell.length_c   1.000
_cell.angle_alpha   90.00
_cell.angle_beta   90.00
_cell.angle_gamma   90.00
#
_symmetry.space_group_name_H-M   'P 1'
#
loop_
_entity.id
_entity.type
_entity.pdbx_description
1 polymer ?
#
loop_
_entity_poly.entity_id
_entity_poly.type
_entity_poly.pdbx_seq_one_letter_code
_entity_poly.pdbx_strand_id
1 'polypeptide(L)'
;EFKRIPYKVKKINMYCYGQKEKWYLNKVSSGKLPAIELNGKIITESDNIITFLENEYGTLGSSLLSKDIGEVRNLEREIFRSWCNWLCRKSFSYLDLSFRKKKFRESICKLEKILSLSKTGFIDSPIHDSEKLEPGTGDIIFIPYMERMNASLSYYKGFDLRNSYPFIDRWLTLFENFSAYRGTQGDFHTHSHDLPPQMGGCFKDVNDQQISFSNLIDVGEGLGNLEFNQDIDLGYYAKFALKRVLKHKDNIINANPYEKDLFEESLRAALTHMITSEINEVPKKAATSINYLKNRISVPRDMPVISARILRQSLNKIESTNLNTKIDKIPEKHRYDQDPARFILKKRL
;
A
#
# COMPACT_ATOMS: atom_id res chain seq x y z
N GLU A 1 -15.17 -6.56 5.73
CA GLU A 1 -14.61 -7.91 5.51
C GLU A 1 -14.66 -8.78 6.75
N PHE A 2 -13.92 -8.49 7.84
CA PHE A 2 -13.96 -9.33 9.05
C PHE A 2 -15.37 -9.55 9.63
N LYS A 3 -16.20 -8.51 9.67
CA LYS A 3 -17.62 -8.63 10.05
C LYS A 3 -18.55 -9.27 9.01
N ARG A 4 -18.04 -9.58 7.81
CA ARG A 4 -18.81 -10.11 6.67
C ARG A 4 -20.06 -9.30 6.29
N ILE A 5 -20.06 -8.01 6.63
CA ILE A 5 -21.13 -7.06 6.23
C ILE A 5 -21.09 -6.91 4.71
N PRO A 6 -22.19 -7.17 3.97
CA PRO A 6 -22.26 -6.93 2.54
C PRO A 6 -22.11 -5.43 2.23
N TYR A 7 -21.27 -5.08 1.25
CA TYR A 7 -21.00 -3.69 0.93
C TYR A 7 -20.66 -3.50 -0.55
N LYS A 8 -20.78 -2.26 -1.02
CA LYS A 8 -20.35 -1.84 -2.36
C LYS A 8 -19.30 -0.75 -2.25
N VAL A 9 -18.12 -1.00 -2.80
CA VAL A 9 -17.05 0.01 -2.88
C VAL A 9 -17.30 0.94 -4.06
N LYS A 10 -17.26 2.25 -3.81
CA LYS A 10 -17.11 3.27 -4.84
C LYS A 10 -15.77 3.96 -4.64
N LYS A 11 -14.89 3.88 -5.65
CA LYS A 11 -13.58 4.55 -5.65
C LYS A 11 -13.77 6.00 -6.07
N ILE A 12 -13.03 6.89 -5.43
CA ILE A 12 -13.08 8.35 -5.60
C ILE A 12 -11.65 8.85 -5.63
N ASN A 13 -11.39 9.89 -6.41
CA ASN A 13 -10.08 10.52 -6.43
C ASN A 13 -9.74 11.20 -5.09
N MET A 14 -8.50 11.02 -4.62
CA MET A 14 -7.90 12.00 -3.73
C MET A 14 -7.35 13.15 -4.56
N TYR A 15 -7.19 14.32 -3.94
CA TYR A 15 -6.73 15.53 -4.64
C TYR A 15 -5.39 15.34 -5.35
N CYS A 16 -4.49 14.52 -4.80
CA CYS A 16 -3.22 14.22 -5.46
C CYS A 16 -3.36 13.36 -6.74
N TYR A 17 -4.46 12.64 -6.93
CA TYR A 17 -4.69 11.81 -8.13
C TYR A 17 -5.53 12.49 -9.21
N GLY A 18 -6.26 13.55 -8.86
CA GLY A 18 -7.07 14.31 -9.80
C GLY A 18 -8.24 15.01 -9.13
N GLN A 19 -9.16 15.50 -9.94
CA GLN A 19 -10.38 16.13 -9.43
C GLN A 19 -11.29 15.08 -8.78
N LYS A 20 -11.89 15.46 -7.64
CA LYS A 20 -12.95 14.68 -6.99
C LYS A 20 -14.21 14.67 -7.84
N GLU A 21 -14.89 13.54 -7.87
CA GLU A 21 -16.09 13.33 -8.66
C GLU A 21 -17.27 14.13 -8.09
N LYS A 22 -18.00 14.85 -8.96
CA LYS A 22 -19.15 15.69 -8.57
C LYS A 22 -20.23 14.90 -7.80
N TRP A 23 -20.51 13.67 -8.21
CA TRP A 23 -21.50 12.82 -7.54
C TRP A 23 -21.14 12.55 -6.07
N TYR A 24 -19.84 12.51 -5.75
CA TYR A 24 -19.38 12.32 -4.39
C TYR A 24 -19.51 13.60 -3.58
N LEU A 25 -19.08 14.73 -4.14
CA LEU A 25 -19.17 16.04 -3.47
C LEU A 25 -20.63 16.45 -3.18
N ASN A 26 -21.58 16.03 -4.02
CA ASN A 26 -23.01 16.23 -3.76
C ASN A 26 -23.50 15.46 -2.52
N LYS A 27 -22.85 14.34 -2.17
CA LYS A 27 -23.16 13.52 -0.99
C LYS A 27 -22.33 13.93 0.23
N VAL A 28 -21.05 14.23 0.02
CA VAL A 28 -20.06 14.57 1.04
C VAL A 28 -19.39 15.87 0.63
N SER A 29 -20.01 17.00 0.96
CA SER A 29 -19.56 18.34 0.55
C SER A 29 -18.15 18.69 1.02
N SER A 30 -17.73 18.13 2.17
CA SER A 30 -16.37 18.28 2.70
C SER A 30 -15.30 17.57 1.87
N GLY A 31 -15.68 16.63 1.00
CA GLY A 31 -14.76 15.81 0.20
C GLY A 31 -13.89 14.84 1.01
N LYS A 32 -14.10 14.73 2.33
CA LYS A 32 -13.34 13.86 3.25
C LYS A 32 -13.50 12.40 2.87
N LEU A 33 -12.50 11.58 3.18
CA LEU A 33 -12.49 10.13 3.00
C LEU A 33 -11.88 9.47 4.25
N PRO A 34 -12.31 8.25 4.63
CA PRO A 34 -13.41 7.49 4.04
C PRO A 34 -14.80 8.05 4.40
N ALA A 35 -15.81 7.60 3.67
CA ALA A 35 -17.22 7.81 3.98
C ALA A 35 -18.01 6.52 3.70
N ILE A 36 -19.01 6.24 4.52
CA ILE A 36 -19.97 5.15 4.29
C ILE A 36 -21.40 5.71 4.18
N GLU A 37 -22.26 4.97 3.49
CA GLU A 37 -23.70 5.23 3.41
C GLU A 37 -24.41 3.95 3.84
N LEU A 38 -25.13 3.99 4.96
CA LEU A 38 -25.92 2.88 5.48
C LEU A 38 -27.30 3.40 5.88
N ASN A 39 -28.37 2.73 5.44
CA ASN A 39 -29.76 3.10 5.72
C ASN A 39 -30.06 4.59 5.40
N GLY A 40 -29.50 5.09 4.29
CA GLY A 40 -29.64 6.49 3.86
C GLY A 40 -28.82 7.51 4.66
N LYS A 41 -28.11 7.09 5.72
CA LYS A 41 -27.25 7.94 6.53
C LYS A 41 -25.82 7.92 6.01
N ILE A 42 -25.26 9.10 5.76
CA ILE A 42 -23.86 9.29 5.38
C ILE A 42 -23.03 9.53 6.64
N ILE A 43 -21.94 8.79 6.80
CA ILE A 43 -21.04 8.89 7.95
C ILE A 43 -19.61 9.05 7.44
N THR A 44 -18.91 10.02 8.02
CA THR A 44 -17.51 10.34 7.74
C THR A 44 -16.69 10.30 9.03
N GLU A 45 -15.37 10.32 8.89
CA GLU A 45 -14.38 10.12 9.98
C GLU A 45 -14.31 8.66 10.42
N SER A 46 -13.10 8.09 10.42
CA SER A 46 -12.90 6.66 10.67
C SER A 46 -13.44 6.21 12.04
N ASP A 47 -13.23 7.00 13.10
CA ASP A 47 -13.67 6.65 14.45
C ASP A 47 -15.21 6.61 14.53
N ASN A 48 -15.90 7.59 13.92
CA ASN A 48 -17.37 7.60 13.84
C ASN A 48 -17.91 6.44 13.01
N ILE A 49 -17.25 6.11 11.90
CA ILE A 49 -17.60 4.99 11.04
C ILE A 49 -17.49 3.68 11.81
N ILE A 50 -16.38 3.47 12.54
CA ILE A 50 -16.16 2.27 13.34
C ILE A 50 -17.22 2.17 14.43
N THR A 51 -17.42 3.20 15.26
CA THR A 51 -18.43 3.19 16.32
C THR A 51 -19.83 2.92 15.77
N PHE A 52 -20.18 3.50 14.63
CA PHE A 52 -21.48 3.24 14.02
C PHE A 52 -21.62 1.78 13.56
N LEU A 53 -20.59 1.20 12.93
CA LEU A 53 -20.60 -0.20 12.54
C LEU A 53 -20.61 -1.15 13.75
N GLU A 54 -19.92 -0.79 14.85
CA GLU A 54 -19.96 -1.54 16.12
C GLU A 54 -21.38 -1.56 16.71
N ASN A 55 -22.10 -0.43 16.67
CA ASN A 55 -23.47 -0.35 17.17
C ASN A 55 -24.46 -1.16 16.33
N GLU A 56 -24.28 -1.19 15.01
CA GLU A 56 -25.20 -1.90 14.10
C GLU A 56 -24.91 -3.41 14.01
N TYR A 57 -23.64 -3.82 14.12
CA TYR A 57 -23.20 -5.19 13.82
C TYR A 57 -22.33 -5.84 14.91
N GLY A 58 -22.24 -5.20 16.08
CA GLY A 58 -21.38 -5.62 17.20
C GLY A 58 -19.90 -5.29 16.98
N THR A 59 -19.09 -5.40 18.03
CA THR A 59 -17.65 -5.13 18.03
C THR A 59 -16.84 -6.29 17.44
N LEU A 60 -15.68 -6.01 16.84
CA LEU A 60 -14.74 -7.08 16.41
C LEU A 60 -14.00 -7.66 17.61
N GLY A 61 -13.55 -6.81 18.52
CA GLY A 61 -12.99 -7.18 19.81
C GLY A 61 -13.61 -6.30 20.90
N SER A 62 -12.78 -5.53 21.58
CA SER A 62 -13.25 -4.49 22.50
C SER A 62 -13.83 -3.30 21.73
N SER A 63 -14.84 -2.61 22.28
CA SER A 63 -15.43 -1.45 21.61
C SER A 63 -14.41 -0.31 21.51
N LEU A 64 -14.47 0.46 20.42
CA LEU A 64 -13.70 1.70 20.26
C LEU A 64 -13.92 2.70 21.41
N LEU A 65 -15.09 2.66 22.06
CA LEU A 65 -15.44 3.54 23.18
C LEU A 65 -14.98 3.03 24.55
N SER A 66 -14.43 1.81 24.61
CA SER A 66 -13.84 1.28 25.85
C SER A 66 -12.58 2.06 26.24
N LYS A 67 -12.30 2.12 27.55
CA LYS A 67 -11.11 2.81 28.07
C LYS A 67 -9.83 2.23 27.49
N ASP A 68 -9.70 0.90 27.48
CA ASP A 68 -8.50 0.20 27.02
C ASP A 68 -8.22 0.49 25.53
N ILE A 69 -9.24 0.45 24.67
CA ILE A 69 -9.07 0.81 23.26
C ILE A 69 -8.84 2.31 23.07
N GLY A 70 -9.36 3.17 23.94
CA GLY A 70 -9.03 4.59 23.97
C GLY A 70 -7.53 4.85 24.19
N GLU A 71 -6.89 4.11 25.10
CA GLU A 71 -5.44 4.18 25.34
C GLU A 71 -4.64 3.67 24.13
N VAL A 72 -5.06 2.54 23.55
CA VAL A 72 -4.50 1.97 22.31
C VAL A 72 -4.62 2.95 21.13
N ARG A 73 -5.75 3.66 21.00
CA ARG A 73 -5.99 4.68 19.97
C ARG A 73 -5.11 5.91 20.16
N ASN A 74 -4.87 6.34 21.40
CA ASN A 74 -3.93 7.43 21.69
C ASN A 74 -2.50 7.05 21.32
N LEU A 75 -2.11 5.80 21.57
CA LEU A 75 -0.81 5.28 21.17
C LEU A 75 -0.65 5.23 19.64
N GLU A 76 -1.67 4.78 18.90
CA GLU A 76 -1.68 4.81 17.43
C GLU A 76 -1.39 6.22 16.91
N ARG A 77 -2.10 7.23 17.45
CA ARG A 77 -1.90 8.64 17.08
C ARG A 77 -0.51 9.15 17.48
N GLU A 78 0.05 8.70 18.60
CA GLU A 78 1.42 9.02 19.02
C GLU A 78 2.45 8.49 18.01
N ILE A 79 2.34 7.21 17.64
CA ILE A 79 3.22 6.55 16.67
C ILE A 79 3.08 7.18 15.29
N PHE A 80 1.86 7.46 14.84
CA PHE A 80 1.61 8.18 13.59
C PHE A 80 2.33 9.53 13.55
N ARG A 81 2.21 10.33 14.62
CA ARG A 81 2.86 11.65 14.71
C ARG A 81 4.38 11.54 14.72
N SER A 82 4.94 10.60 15.48
CA SER A 82 6.40 10.42 15.56
C SER A 82 6.97 9.92 14.23
N TRP A 83 6.28 9.02 13.54
CA TRP A 83 6.59 8.58 12.17
C TRP A 83 6.56 9.75 11.19
N CYS A 84 5.47 10.52 11.13
CA CYS A 84 5.38 11.69 10.23
C CYS A 84 6.47 12.73 10.51
N ASN A 85 6.80 12.97 11.79
CA ASN A 85 7.87 13.88 12.16
C ASN A 85 9.24 13.40 11.65
N TRP A 86 9.51 12.10 11.69
CA TRP A 86 10.79 11.54 11.20
C TRP A 86 10.83 11.41 9.67
N LEU A 87 9.74 10.98 9.04
CA LEU A 87 9.67 10.71 7.61
C LEU A 87 9.44 11.98 6.77
N CYS A 88 8.48 12.81 7.15
CA CYS A 88 7.87 13.82 6.28
C CYS A 88 8.36 15.24 6.56
N ARG A 89 9.36 15.42 7.41
CA ARG A 89 9.96 16.72 7.69
C ARG A 89 11.45 16.68 7.42
N LYS A 90 11.96 17.68 6.69
CA LYS A 90 13.42 17.85 6.53
C LYS A 90 14.05 18.03 7.91
N SER A 91 15.18 17.36 8.11
CA SER A 91 16.02 17.57 9.29
C SER A 91 17.00 18.70 9.01
N PHE A 92 17.27 19.52 10.02
CA PHE A 92 18.20 20.65 9.92
C PHE A 92 19.58 20.33 10.49
N SER A 93 19.72 19.19 11.18
CA SER A 93 20.98 18.68 11.73
C SER A 93 20.91 17.18 12.01
N TYR A 94 22.06 16.56 12.22
CA TYR A 94 22.15 15.16 12.65
C TYR A 94 21.49 14.91 14.03
N LEU A 95 21.62 15.87 14.95
CA LEU A 95 21.00 15.78 16.29
C LEU A 95 19.48 15.76 16.20
N ASP A 96 18.88 16.61 15.37
CA ASP A 96 17.43 16.64 15.11
C ASP A 96 16.95 15.32 14.47
N LEU A 97 17.71 14.79 13.51
CA LEU A 97 17.39 13.49 12.90
C LEU A 97 17.41 12.36 13.93
N SER A 98 18.47 12.27 14.72
CA SER A 98 18.63 11.26 15.78
C SER A 98 17.52 11.37 16.83
N PHE A 99 17.16 12.58 17.23
CA PHE A 99 16.06 12.82 18.15
C PHE A 99 14.71 12.34 17.61
N ARG A 100 14.38 12.63 16.35
CA ARG A 100 13.12 12.18 15.72
C ARG A 100 13.07 10.67 15.57
N LYS A 101 14.16 10.04 15.14
CA LYS A 101 14.30 8.57 15.11
C LYS A 101 14.10 7.97 16.50
N LYS A 102 14.71 8.55 17.54
CA LYS A 102 14.54 8.12 18.93
C LYS A 102 13.08 8.22 19.37
N LYS A 103 12.38 9.32 19.08
CA LYS A 103 10.96 9.50 19.42
C LYS A 103 10.06 8.48 18.75
N PHE A 104 10.30 8.17 17.48
CA PHE A 104 9.58 7.08 16.81
C PHE A 104 9.82 5.74 17.52
N ARG A 105 11.08 5.39 17.78
CA ARG A 105 11.45 4.15 18.48
C ARG A 105 10.81 4.05 19.86
N GLU A 106 10.84 5.12 20.66
CA GLU A 106 10.19 5.17 21.97
C GLU A 106 8.69 4.88 21.87
N SER A 107 8.00 5.47 20.89
CA SER A 107 6.55 5.26 20.71
C SER A 107 6.20 3.85 20.23
N ILE A 108 6.91 3.31 19.23
CA ILE A 108 6.60 1.98 18.69
C ILE A 108 7.00 0.85 19.65
N CYS A 109 8.00 1.05 20.52
CA CYS A 109 8.32 0.11 21.60
C CYS A 109 7.14 -0.11 22.56
N LYS A 110 6.22 0.86 22.70
CA LYS A 110 5.02 0.68 23.51
C LYS A 110 4.06 -0.31 22.86
N LEU A 111 3.89 -0.27 21.53
CA LEU A 111 3.08 -1.23 20.79
C LEU A 111 3.73 -2.62 20.83
N GLU A 112 5.05 -2.69 20.61
CA GLU A 112 5.82 -3.94 20.76
C GLU A 112 5.58 -4.56 22.14
N LYS A 113 5.59 -3.75 23.19
CA LYS A 113 5.30 -4.21 24.55
C LYS A 113 3.86 -4.73 24.71
N ILE A 114 2.86 -4.04 24.16
CA ILE A 114 1.46 -4.52 24.17
C ILE A 114 1.37 -5.89 23.50
N LEU A 115 1.96 -6.04 22.30
CA LEU A 115 1.94 -7.29 21.55
C LEU A 115 2.74 -8.41 22.26
N SER A 116 3.82 -8.07 22.96
CA SER A 116 4.60 -9.04 23.75
C SER A 116 3.82 -9.66 24.91
N LEU A 117 2.82 -8.93 25.44
CA LEU A 117 1.94 -9.39 26.51
C LEU A 117 0.68 -10.09 25.97
N SER A 118 0.46 -10.05 24.65
CA SER A 118 -0.70 -10.68 24.03
C SER A 118 -0.56 -12.20 24.01
N LYS A 119 -1.60 -12.89 24.47
CA LYS A 119 -1.70 -14.36 24.38
C LYS A 119 -2.02 -14.84 22.97
N THR A 120 -2.74 -14.03 22.20
CA THR A 120 -3.21 -14.37 20.85
C THR A 120 -2.24 -13.89 19.76
N GLY A 121 -1.36 -12.94 20.10
CA GLY A 121 -0.54 -12.19 19.14
C GLY A 121 -1.23 -10.97 18.54
N PHE A 122 -2.52 -10.76 18.85
CA PHE A 122 -3.31 -9.58 18.49
C PHE A 122 -3.52 -8.66 19.70
N ILE A 123 -3.81 -7.38 19.47
CA ILE A 123 -4.01 -6.38 20.52
C ILE A 123 -5.24 -6.73 21.37
N ASP A 124 -6.36 -7.03 20.71
CA ASP A 124 -7.65 -7.23 21.38
C ASP A 124 -8.53 -8.26 20.65
N SER A 125 -7.92 -9.33 20.12
CA SER A 125 -8.66 -10.46 19.52
C SER A 125 -9.81 -10.90 20.44
N PRO A 126 -11.02 -11.07 19.90
CA PRO A 126 -12.12 -11.61 20.69
C PRO A 126 -11.76 -13.03 21.12
N ILE A 127 -12.08 -13.36 22.37
CA ILE A 127 -11.99 -14.73 22.87
C ILE A 127 -13.38 -15.34 22.64
N HIS A 128 -13.51 -16.11 21.57
CA HIS A 128 -14.69 -16.94 21.32
C HIS A 128 -14.40 -18.39 21.73
N ASP A 129 -15.44 -19.16 22.03
CA ASP A 129 -15.33 -20.62 22.29
C ASP A 129 -14.78 -21.39 21.06
N SER A 130 -14.72 -20.75 19.89
CA SER A 130 -14.02 -21.25 18.71
C SER A 130 -12.54 -20.92 18.77
N GLU A 131 -11.67 -21.91 18.52
CA GLU A 131 -10.20 -21.77 18.41
C GLU A 131 -9.70 -20.80 17.32
N LYS A 132 -10.58 -20.12 16.58
CA LYS A 132 -10.21 -19.18 15.54
C LYS A 132 -9.92 -17.80 16.12
N LEU A 133 -8.63 -17.45 16.15
CA LEU A 133 -8.15 -16.10 16.43
C LEU A 133 -8.47 -15.17 15.25
N GLU A 134 -9.05 -14.01 15.53
CA GLU A 134 -9.33 -12.94 14.55
C GLU A 134 -8.86 -11.59 15.13
N PRO A 135 -8.50 -10.60 14.30
CA PRO A 135 -8.11 -9.28 14.80
C PRO A 135 -9.29 -8.53 15.42
N GLY A 136 -9.03 -7.82 16.53
CA GLY A 136 -9.99 -6.96 17.22
C GLY A 136 -9.99 -5.52 16.67
N THR A 137 -10.73 -4.64 17.34
CA THR A 137 -10.85 -3.22 16.91
C THR A 137 -9.52 -2.50 17.04
N GLY A 138 -8.75 -2.78 18.10
CA GLY A 138 -7.40 -2.28 18.32
C GLY A 138 -6.46 -2.67 17.19
N ASP A 139 -6.54 -3.89 16.69
CA ASP A 139 -5.72 -4.33 15.54
C ASP A 139 -6.07 -3.57 14.25
N ILE A 140 -7.36 -3.40 13.97
CA ILE A 140 -7.85 -2.74 12.74
C ILE A 140 -7.48 -1.26 12.67
N ILE A 141 -7.40 -0.55 13.80
CA ILE A 141 -7.01 0.87 13.79
C ILE A 141 -5.52 1.06 13.50
N PHE A 142 -4.67 0.09 13.83
CA PHE A 142 -3.22 0.17 13.67
C PHE A 142 -2.75 -0.27 12.28
N ILE A 143 -3.33 -1.35 11.74
CA ILE A 143 -2.77 -2.04 10.58
C ILE A 143 -2.55 -1.15 9.35
N PRO A 144 -3.45 -0.21 8.96
CA PRO A 144 -3.24 0.59 7.75
C PRO A 144 -2.05 1.53 7.84
N TYR A 145 -1.70 1.99 9.05
CA TYR A 145 -0.54 2.85 9.26
C TYR A 145 0.73 2.03 9.45
N MET A 146 0.66 0.85 10.06
CA MET A 146 1.83 -0.01 10.20
C MET A 146 2.34 -0.49 8.84
N GLU A 147 1.45 -0.84 7.90
CA GLU A 147 1.82 -1.17 6.52
C GLU A 147 2.62 -0.04 5.86
N ARG A 148 2.09 1.19 5.95
CA ARG A 148 2.73 2.39 5.39
C ARG A 148 4.06 2.69 6.06
N MET A 149 4.16 2.51 7.38
CA MET A 149 5.39 2.69 8.14
C MET A 149 6.45 1.66 7.71
N ASN A 150 6.09 0.38 7.64
CA ASN A 150 7.01 -0.69 7.23
C ASN A 150 7.61 -0.42 5.84
N ALA A 151 6.76 -0.06 4.88
CA ALA A 151 7.16 0.30 3.52
C ALA A 151 8.05 1.56 3.48
N SER A 152 7.54 2.67 4.00
CA SER A 152 8.19 3.98 3.86
C SER A 152 9.47 4.10 4.67
N LEU A 153 9.54 3.49 5.85
CA LEU A 153 10.76 3.51 6.66
C LEU A 153 11.85 2.62 6.05
N SER A 154 11.48 1.49 5.46
CA SER A 154 12.42 0.69 4.67
C SER A 154 12.97 1.51 3.49
N TYR A 155 12.08 2.11 2.69
CA TYR A 155 12.46 2.84 1.49
C TYR A 155 13.27 4.12 1.75
N TYR A 156 12.79 4.98 2.66
CA TYR A 156 13.39 6.30 2.90
C TYR A 156 14.47 6.29 3.97
N LYS A 157 14.41 5.39 4.95
CA LYS A 157 15.30 5.43 6.12
C LYS A 157 16.27 4.25 6.18
N GLY A 158 16.06 3.21 5.38
CA GLY A 158 16.78 1.93 5.56
C GLY A 158 16.45 1.29 6.91
N PHE A 159 15.27 1.57 7.45
CA PHE A 159 14.87 1.10 8.77
C PHE A 159 13.99 -0.13 8.65
N ASP A 160 14.55 -1.25 9.09
CA ASP A 160 13.86 -2.53 9.13
C ASP A 160 12.98 -2.65 10.37
N LEU A 161 11.68 -2.44 10.16
CA LEU A 161 10.69 -2.46 11.23
C LEU A 161 10.49 -3.87 11.80
N ARG A 162 10.35 -4.87 10.92
CA ARG A 162 10.05 -6.25 11.33
C ARG A 162 11.20 -6.89 12.08
N ASN A 163 12.44 -6.75 11.59
CA ASN A 163 13.59 -7.29 12.32
C ASN A 163 13.86 -6.54 13.63
N SER A 164 13.49 -5.26 13.73
CA SER A 164 13.66 -4.48 14.96
C SER A 164 12.64 -4.84 16.06
N TYR A 165 11.49 -5.39 15.69
CA TYR A 165 10.33 -5.55 16.57
C TYR A 165 9.63 -6.90 16.31
N PRO A 166 10.14 -8.01 16.90
CA PRO A 166 9.65 -9.36 16.63
C PRO A 166 8.16 -9.59 16.92
N PHE A 167 7.57 -8.91 17.91
CA PHE A 167 6.14 -9.06 18.18
C PHE A 167 5.27 -8.33 17.16
N ILE A 168 5.72 -7.18 16.65
CA ILE A 168 5.12 -6.52 15.49
C ILE A 168 5.27 -7.36 14.23
N ASP A 169 6.43 -8.00 13.98
CA ASP A 169 6.58 -8.90 12.83
C ASP A 169 5.63 -10.10 12.91
N ARG A 170 5.53 -10.72 14.08
CA ARG A 170 4.54 -11.78 14.33
C ARG A 170 3.12 -11.29 14.07
N TRP A 171 2.77 -10.10 14.55
CA TRP A 171 1.45 -9.50 14.36
C TRP A 171 1.13 -9.23 12.88
N LEU A 172 2.08 -8.68 12.11
CA LEU A 172 1.93 -8.51 10.65
C LEU A 172 1.80 -9.86 9.93
N THR A 173 2.60 -10.85 10.32
CA THR A 173 2.54 -12.21 9.76
C THR A 173 1.19 -12.88 10.06
N LEU A 174 0.61 -12.65 11.24
CA LEU A 174 -0.74 -13.12 11.57
C LEU A 174 -1.78 -12.52 10.62
N PHE A 175 -1.72 -11.21 10.37
CA PHE A 175 -2.61 -10.52 9.43
C PHE A 175 -2.55 -11.11 8.01
N GLU A 176 -1.37 -11.51 7.55
CA GLU A 176 -1.17 -12.07 6.21
C GLU A 176 -1.90 -13.39 5.97
N ASN A 177 -2.26 -14.11 7.04
CA ASN A 177 -3.09 -15.33 6.93
C ASN A 177 -4.55 -15.02 6.54
N PHE A 178 -5.01 -13.77 6.69
CA PHE A 178 -6.39 -13.38 6.40
C PHE A 178 -6.54 -12.87 4.97
N SER A 179 -7.44 -13.50 4.20
CA SER A 179 -7.78 -13.03 2.85
C SER A 179 -8.33 -11.60 2.84
N ALA A 180 -9.05 -11.21 3.90
CA ALA A 180 -9.55 -9.85 4.10
C ALA A 180 -8.42 -8.81 4.07
N TYR A 181 -7.33 -9.09 4.78
CA TYR A 181 -6.15 -8.22 4.83
C TYR A 181 -5.38 -8.26 3.50
N ARG A 182 -5.06 -9.45 2.99
CA ARG A 182 -4.36 -9.59 1.69
C ARG A 182 -5.09 -8.93 0.53
N GLY A 183 -6.42 -8.87 0.60
CA GLY A 183 -7.25 -8.18 -0.40
C GLY A 183 -7.14 -6.65 -0.37
N THR A 184 -6.64 -6.08 0.73
CA THR A 184 -6.48 -4.62 0.92
C THR A 184 -5.04 -4.17 1.12
N GLN A 185 -4.09 -5.10 1.25
CA GLN A 185 -2.68 -4.82 1.50
C GLN A 185 -2.02 -4.07 0.33
N GLY A 186 -1.32 -2.98 0.64
CA GLY A 186 -0.45 -2.26 -0.29
C GLY A 186 0.96 -2.84 -0.30
N ASP A 187 1.68 -2.66 -1.42
CA ASP A 187 3.09 -3.04 -1.52
C ASP A 187 4.02 -1.86 -1.19
N PHE A 188 5.30 -2.16 -0.99
CA PHE A 188 6.27 -1.17 -0.53
C PHE A 188 6.49 -0.06 -1.54
N HIS A 189 6.48 -0.40 -2.83
CA HIS A 189 6.63 0.55 -3.91
C HIS A 189 5.44 1.53 -3.95
N THR A 190 4.21 1.04 -3.86
CA THR A 190 3.02 1.91 -3.90
C THR A 190 3.01 2.86 -2.72
N HIS A 191 3.19 2.36 -1.49
CA HIS A 191 3.21 3.21 -0.30
C HIS A 191 4.33 4.25 -0.34
N SER A 192 5.54 3.85 -0.74
CA SER A 192 6.67 4.79 -0.81
C SER A 192 6.42 5.93 -1.80
N HIS A 193 5.70 5.67 -2.90
CA HIS A 193 5.46 6.66 -3.95
C HIS A 193 4.07 7.32 -3.90
N ASP A 194 3.15 6.87 -3.04
CA ASP A 194 1.85 7.49 -2.81
C ASP A 194 1.89 8.50 -1.64
N LEU A 195 2.77 8.30 -0.65
CA LEU A 195 2.86 9.13 0.55
C LEU A 195 3.39 10.55 0.30
N PRO A 196 4.43 10.79 -0.53
CA PRO A 196 5.00 12.12 -0.70
C PRO A 196 3.96 13.21 -1.05
N PRO A 197 3.07 13.03 -2.05
CA PRO A 197 2.08 14.06 -2.37
C PRO A 197 0.95 14.18 -1.35
N GLN A 198 0.77 13.19 -0.47
CA GLN A 198 -0.24 13.21 0.60
C GLN A 198 0.27 13.90 1.86
N MET A 199 1.57 13.75 2.15
CA MET A 199 2.18 14.15 3.42
C MET A 199 3.08 15.39 3.31
N GLY A 200 3.17 16.01 2.12
CA GLY A 200 4.03 17.15 1.87
C GLY A 200 5.51 16.80 1.64
N GLY A 201 5.79 15.53 1.32
CA GLY A 201 7.11 14.98 1.04
C GLY A 201 7.52 13.85 2.01
N CYS A 202 8.48 13.05 1.57
CA CYS A 202 9.16 12.04 2.39
C CYS A 202 10.67 12.16 2.13
N PHE A 203 11.49 12.19 3.19
CA PHE A 203 12.91 12.54 3.09
C PHE A 203 13.80 11.35 3.40
N LYS A 204 14.82 11.15 2.54
CA LYS A 204 15.78 10.05 2.69
C LYS A 204 16.82 10.34 3.76
N ASP A 205 17.18 9.32 4.53
CA ASP A 205 18.40 9.28 5.32
C ASP A 205 19.40 8.40 4.55
N VAL A 206 20.26 9.00 3.73
CA VAL A 206 21.13 8.25 2.81
C VAL A 206 22.13 7.40 3.60
N ASN A 207 22.00 6.08 3.46
CA ASN A 207 22.87 5.05 4.04
C ASN A 207 22.78 3.77 3.20
N ASP A 208 23.70 2.83 3.39
CA ASP A 208 23.77 1.60 2.58
C ASP A 208 22.47 0.80 2.59
N GLN A 209 21.81 0.70 3.75
CA GLN A 209 20.56 -0.04 3.88
C GLN A 209 19.41 0.66 3.17
N GLN A 210 19.34 1.99 3.26
CA GLN A 210 18.36 2.79 2.52
C GLN A 210 18.55 2.64 1.01
N ILE A 211 19.79 2.73 0.52
CA ILE A 211 20.10 2.58 -0.91
C ILE A 211 19.71 1.17 -1.38
N SER A 212 20.14 0.15 -0.66
CA SER A 212 19.82 -1.25 -0.94
C SER A 212 18.30 -1.50 -0.97
N PHE A 213 17.60 -1.13 0.10
CA PHE A 213 16.15 -1.35 0.21
C PHE A 213 15.37 -0.60 -0.86
N SER A 214 15.66 0.69 -1.09
CA SER A 214 14.96 1.45 -2.13
C SER A 214 15.17 0.87 -3.52
N ASN A 215 16.39 0.40 -3.84
CA ASN A 215 16.67 -0.26 -5.11
C ASN A 215 15.86 -1.56 -5.26
N LEU A 216 15.91 -2.46 -4.27
CA LEU A 216 15.17 -3.72 -4.28
C LEU A 216 13.65 -3.52 -4.45
N ILE A 217 13.10 -2.50 -3.79
CA ILE A 217 11.68 -2.11 -3.90
C ILE A 217 11.36 -1.59 -5.31
N ASP A 218 12.18 -0.69 -5.86
CA ASP A 218 11.94 -0.07 -7.17
C ASP A 218 12.11 -1.06 -8.34
N VAL A 219 13.03 -2.03 -8.23
CA VAL A 219 13.18 -3.11 -9.22
C VAL A 219 12.19 -4.26 -9.03
N GLY A 220 11.37 -4.22 -7.96
CA GLY A 220 10.37 -5.25 -7.70
C GLY A 220 10.95 -6.60 -7.26
N GLU A 221 12.21 -6.69 -6.85
CA GLU A 221 12.69 -7.85 -6.08
C GLU A 221 11.96 -7.90 -4.73
N GLY A 222 11.69 -6.73 -4.15
CA GLY A 222 11.06 -6.59 -2.83
C GLY A 222 12.02 -6.98 -1.71
N LEU A 223 11.52 -7.00 -0.47
CA LEU A 223 12.32 -7.30 0.71
C LEU A 223 12.00 -8.69 1.32
N GLY A 224 11.49 -9.61 0.50
CA GLY A 224 11.11 -10.95 0.94
C GLY A 224 10.11 -10.92 2.12
N ASN A 225 10.44 -11.65 3.19
CA ASN A 225 9.61 -11.78 4.38
C ASN A 225 9.42 -10.46 5.15
N LEU A 226 10.25 -9.44 4.88
CA LEU A 226 10.07 -8.11 5.48
C LEU A 226 8.88 -7.35 4.88
N GLU A 227 8.46 -7.72 3.67
CA GLU A 227 7.30 -7.15 3.01
C GLU A 227 6.07 -8.04 3.17
N PHE A 228 6.21 -9.34 2.91
CA PHE A 228 5.11 -10.31 2.92
C PHE A 228 5.62 -11.72 3.23
N ASN A 229 5.13 -12.33 4.32
CA ASN A 229 5.61 -13.59 4.88
C ASN A 229 4.56 -14.71 4.73
N GLN A 230 4.39 -15.19 3.50
CA GLN A 230 3.51 -16.31 3.16
C GLN A 230 4.13 -17.15 2.05
N ASP A 231 3.73 -18.42 1.97
CA ASP A 231 4.01 -19.26 0.81
C ASP A 231 3.18 -18.80 -0.39
N ILE A 232 3.81 -18.77 -1.56
CA ILE A 232 3.27 -18.11 -2.75
C ILE A 232 3.25 -19.07 -3.94
N ASP A 233 2.06 -19.26 -4.51
CA ASP A 233 1.92 -19.82 -5.86
C ASP A 233 2.21 -18.73 -6.90
N LEU A 234 3.47 -18.65 -7.35
CA LEU A 234 3.92 -17.69 -8.36
C LEU A 234 3.14 -17.84 -9.68
N GLY A 235 2.77 -19.07 -10.06
CA GLY A 235 2.02 -19.35 -11.28
C GLY A 235 0.60 -18.78 -11.24
N TYR A 236 -0.10 -18.94 -10.11
CA TYR A 236 -1.40 -18.33 -9.89
C TYR A 236 -1.33 -16.80 -9.96
N TYR A 237 -0.39 -16.17 -9.25
CA TYR A 237 -0.30 -14.70 -9.21
C TYR A 237 0.19 -14.10 -10.53
N ALA A 238 1.02 -14.80 -11.31
CA ALA A 238 1.40 -14.40 -12.66
C ALA A 238 0.18 -14.42 -13.61
N LYS A 239 -0.64 -15.49 -13.58
CA LYS A 239 -1.90 -15.57 -14.34
C LYS A 239 -2.90 -14.49 -13.92
N PHE A 240 -2.96 -14.16 -12.62
CA PHE A 240 -3.79 -13.06 -12.12
C PHE A 240 -3.32 -11.71 -12.65
N ALA A 241 -2.00 -11.44 -12.62
CA ALA A 241 -1.42 -10.22 -13.20
C ALA A 241 -1.75 -10.11 -14.69
N LEU A 242 -1.53 -11.19 -15.46
CA LEU A 242 -1.87 -11.27 -16.88
C LEU A 242 -3.35 -10.94 -17.12
N LYS A 243 -4.26 -11.59 -16.42
CA LYS A 243 -5.71 -11.35 -16.53
C LYS A 243 -6.07 -9.87 -16.29
N ARG A 244 -5.44 -9.24 -15.29
CA ARG A 244 -5.67 -7.83 -14.96
C ARG A 244 -5.13 -6.89 -16.05
N VAL A 245 -3.92 -7.15 -16.55
CA VAL A 245 -3.32 -6.34 -17.63
C VAL A 245 -4.15 -6.48 -18.91
N LEU A 246 -4.51 -7.70 -19.33
CA LEU A 246 -5.34 -7.92 -20.52
C LEU A 246 -6.71 -7.23 -20.43
N LYS A 247 -7.35 -7.29 -19.24
CA LYS A 247 -8.64 -6.61 -19.01
C LYS A 247 -8.56 -5.10 -19.25
N HIS A 248 -7.42 -4.48 -18.97
CA HIS A 248 -7.23 -3.02 -19.02
C HIS A 248 -6.23 -2.59 -20.10
N LYS A 249 -5.88 -3.48 -21.02
CA LYS A 249 -4.78 -3.31 -21.99
C LYS A 249 -4.88 -1.99 -22.75
N ASP A 250 -6.03 -1.73 -23.36
CA ASP A 250 -6.24 -0.53 -24.17
C ASP A 250 -6.11 0.76 -23.33
N ASN A 251 -6.58 0.74 -22.07
CA ASN A 251 -6.45 1.88 -21.17
C ASN A 251 -4.98 2.09 -20.75
N ILE A 252 -4.25 1.01 -20.48
CA ILE A 252 -2.83 1.04 -20.16
C ILE A 252 -2.03 1.63 -21.33
N ILE A 253 -2.30 1.18 -22.56
CA ILE A 253 -1.66 1.70 -23.79
C ILE A 253 -1.99 3.18 -23.99
N ASN A 254 -3.26 3.56 -23.85
CA ASN A 254 -3.68 4.95 -24.07
C ASN A 254 -3.19 5.92 -22.97
N ALA A 255 -2.98 5.45 -21.74
CA ALA A 255 -2.49 6.28 -20.64
C ALA A 255 -0.96 6.47 -20.66
N ASN A 256 -0.23 5.63 -21.39
CA ASN A 256 1.22 5.72 -21.56
C ASN A 256 1.56 6.89 -22.52
N PRO A 257 2.46 7.82 -22.16
CA PRO A 257 2.76 8.99 -22.99
C PRO A 257 3.68 8.70 -24.19
N TYR A 258 4.19 7.46 -24.31
CA TYR A 258 5.12 7.06 -25.37
C TYR A 258 4.39 6.45 -26.59
N GLU A 259 5.15 6.14 -27.65
CA GLU A 259 4.57 5.55 -28.86
C GLU A 259 3.85 4.23 -28.56
N LYS A 260 2.57 4.19 -28.94
CA LYS A 260 1.62 3.13 -28.54
C LYS A 260 2.00 1.77 -29.09
N ASP A 261 2.40 1.71 -30.36
CA ASP A 261 2.71 0.45 -31.04
C ASP A 261 3.97 -0.20 -30.43
N LEU A 262 5.01 0.62 -30.21
CA LEU A 262 6.24 0.18 -29.54
C LEU A 262 6.00 -0.27 -28.10
N PHE A 263 5.16 0.47 -27.37
CA PHE A 263 4.79 0.09 -26.00
C PHE A 263 3.96 -1.20 -25.97
N GLU A 264 3.02 -1.37 -26.89
CA GLU A 264 2.19 -2.56 -26.98
C GLU A 264 3.03 -3.81 -27.28
N GLU A 265 3.98 -3.73 -28.22
CA GLU A 265 4.92 -4.81 -28.52
C GLU A 265 5.74 -5.19 -27.28
N SER A 266 6.31 -4.21 -26.59
CA SER A 266 7.13 -4.46 -25.40
C SER A 266 6.33 -4.95 -24.21
N LEU A 267 5.08 -4.49 -24.06
CA LEU A 267 4.18 -5.00 -23.05
C LEU A 267 3.86 -6.47 -23.31
N ARG A 268 3.64 -6.88 -24.57
CA ARG A 268 3.48 -8.30 -24.92
C ARG A 268 4.73 -9.10 -24.57
N ALA A 269 5.92 -8.63 -24.92
CA ALA A 269 7.17 -9.30 -24.56
C ALA A 269 7.29 -9.49 -23.03
N ALA A 270 6.97 -8.47 -22.23
CA ALA A 270 6.99 -8.56 -20.78
C ALA A 270 5.92 -9.54 -20.24
N LEU A 271 4.73 -9.58 -20.83
CA LEU A 271 3.70 -10.54 -20.44
C LEU A 271 4.05 -11.97 -20.84
N THR A 272 4.72 -12.18 -21.98
CA THR A 272 5.24 -13.49 -22.40
C THR A 272 6.32 -13.97 -21.43
N HIS A 273 7.33 -13.15 -21.15
CA HIS A 273 8.39 -13.47 -20.19
C HIS A 273 7.81 -13.80 -18.82
N MET A 274 6.80 -13.06 -18.35
CA MET A 274 6.16 -13.28 -17.06
C MET A 274 5.54 -14.68 -16.92
N ILE A 275 5.07 -15.27 -18.03
CA ILE A 275 4.32 -16.54 -18.03
C ILE A 275 5.19 -17.71 -18.45
N THR A 276 6.14 -17.49 -19.36
CA THR A 276 6.93 -18.54 -20.03
C THR A 276 8.41 -18.49 -19.68
N SER A 277 8.88 -17.41 -19.05
CA SER A 277 10.30 -17.08 -18.86
C SER A 277 11.08 -16.84 -20.16
N GLU A 278 10.42 -16.85 -21.33
CA GLU A 278 11.04 -16.54 -22.62
C GLU A 278 11.22 -15.03 -22.79
N ILE A 279 12.41 -14.62 -23.23
CA ILE A 279 12.73 -13.21 -23.50
C ILE A 279 12.62 -12.98 -24.99
N ASN A 280 11.64 -12.18 -25.39
CA ASN A 280 11.51 -11.70 -26.76
C ASN A 280 12.27 -10.39 -26.93
N GLU A 281 12.97 -10.24 -28.06
CA GLU A 281 13.61 -8.97 -28.41
C GLU A 281 12.57 -7.87 -28.59
N VAL A 282 12.89 -6.67 -28.11
CA VAL A 282 12.05 -5.49 -28.23
C VAL A 282 12.84 -4.32 -28.82
N PRO A 283 12.20 -3.41 -29.56
CA PRO A 283 12.88 -2.21 -30.06
C PRO A 283 13.47 -1.36 -28.93
N LYS A 284 14.71 -0.89 -29.09
CA LYS A 284 15.43 -0.13 -28.03
C LYS A 284 14.66 1.07 -27.48
N LYS A 285 13.89 1.75 -28.34
CA LYS A 285 13.08 2.93 -27.98
C LYS A 285 11.91 2.61 -27.06
N ALA A 286 11.52 1.34 -26.95
CA ALA A 286 10.35 0.95 -26.18
C ALA A 286 10.63 0.76 -24.68
N ALA A 287 11.89 0.65 -24.28
CA ALA A 287 12.25 0.42 -22.89
C ALA A 287 11.90 1.61 -21.95
N THR A 288 11.90 2.85 -22.46
CA THR A 288 11.37 4.00 -21.72
C THR A 288 9.86 3.87 -21.42
N SER A 289 9.06 3.34 -22.36
CA SER A 289 7.62 3.14 -22.17
C SER A 289 7.31 2.04 -21.13
N ILE A 290 8.18 1.03 -21.03
CA ILE A 290 8.10 -0.04 -20.02
C ILE A 290 8.47 0.49 -18.64
N ASN A 291 9.55 1.27 -18.53
CA ASN A 291 9.91 1.97 -17.30
C ASN A 291 8.79 2.87 -16.80
N TYR A 292 8.09 3.56 -17.70
CA TYR A 292 6.96 4.40 -17.34
C TYR A 292 5.84 3.59 -16.65
N LEU A 293 5.44 2.44 -17.21
CA LEU A 293 4.42 1.57 -16.63
C LEU A 293 4.88 0.97 -15.30
N LYS A 294 6.11 0.42 -15.24
CA LYS A 294 6.69 -0.23 -14.06
C LYS A 294 6.53 0.62 -12.79
N ASN A 295 6.91 1.89 -12.90
CA ASN A 295 6.89 2.87 -11.81
C ASN A 295 5.46 3.33 -11.44
N ARG A 296 4.44 2.85 -12.15
CA ARG A 296 3.03 3.29 -12.04
C ARG A 296 2.05 2.14 -11.81
N ILE A 297 2.53 0.95 -11.50
CA ILE A 297 1.69 -0.13 -10.98
C ILE A 297 1.32 0.19 -9.53
N SER A 298 0.01 0.29 -9.24
CA SER A 298 -0.54 0.59 -7.92
C SER A 298 -1.17 -0.64 -7.26
N VAL A 299 -0.75 -0.94 -6.04
CA VAL A 299 -1.27 -2.05 -5.21
C VAL A 299 -2.02 -1.50 -4.01
N PRO A 300 -3.18 -2.08 -3.62
CA PRO A 300 -3.88 -3.21 -4.24
C PRO A 300 -4.84 -2.78 -5.36
N ARG A 301 -4.83 -1.49 -5.75
CA ARG A 301 -5.82 -0.91 -6.68
C ARG A 301 -5.90 -1.70 -7.98
N ASP A 302 -4.75 -2.07 -8.53
CA ASP A 302 -4.62 -2.68 -9.84
C ASP A 302 -4.60 -4.22 -9.74
N MET A 303 -3.89 -4.78 -8.76
CA MET A 303 -3.76 -6.23 -8.47
C MET A 303 -3.14 -6.47 -7.07
N PRO A 304 -3.14 -7.72 -6.55
CA PRO A 304 -2.46 -8.09 -5.30
C PRO A 304 -0.95 -7.85 -5.33
N VAL A 305 -0.33 -7.74 -4.14
CA VAL A 305 1.11 -7.48 -3.93
C VAL A 305 1.99 -8.37 -4.82
N ILE A 306 1.80 -9.69 -4.77
CA ILE A 306 2.63 -10.63 -5.52
C ILE A 306 2.45 -10.49 -7.03
N SER A 307 1.21 -10.32 -7.51
CA SER A 307 0.97 -10.10 -8.94
C SER A 307 1.69 -8.86 -9.47
N ALA A 308 1.69 -7.77 -8.70
CA ALA A 308 2.40 -6.55 -9.07
C ALA A 308 3.92 -6.72 -9.04
N ARG A 309 4.44 -7.46 -8.05
CA ARG A 309 5.86 -7.78 -7.94
C ARG A 309 6.36 -8.54 -9.17
N ILE A 310 5.71 -9.65 -9.50
CA ILE A 310 6.06 -10.48 -10.67
C ILE A 310 5.97 -9.65 -11.97
N LEU A 311 4.93 -8.82 -12.11
CA LEU A 311 4.80 -7.92 -13.26
C LEU A 311 5.96 -6.92 -13.33
N ARG A 312 6.35 -6.28 -12.22
CA ARG A 312 7.50 -5.35 -12.19
C ARG A 312 8.81 -6.05 -12.56
N GLN A 313 9.07 -7.23 -12.01
CA GLN A 313 10.26 -8.03 -12.34
C GLN A 313 10.32 -8.33 -13.84
N SER A 314 9.18 -8.72 -14.44
CA SER A 314 9.13 -8.99 -15.87
C SER A 314 9.35 -7.74 -16.72
N LEU A 315 8.74 -6.60 -16.35
CA LEU A 315 8.95 -5.31 -17.01
C LEU A 315 10.43 -4.89 -16.93
N ASN A 316 11.08 -5.06 -15.77
CA ASN A 316 12.51 -4.80 -15.61
C ASN A 316 13.38 -5.71 -16.48
N LYS A 317 13.02 -6.99 -16.60
CA LYS A 317 13.80 -7.91 -17.42
C LYS A 317 13.84 -7.47 -18.88
N ILE A 318 12.69 -7.09 -19.43
CA ILE A 318 12.60 -6.56 -20.80
C ILE A 318 13.32 -5.21 -20.92
N GLU A 319 13.23 -4.34 -19.91
CA GLU A 319 13.91 -3.04 -19.92
C GLU A 319 15.45 -3.16 -19.90
N SER A 320 15.99 -4.05 -19.06
CA SER A 320 17.44 -4.26 -18.88
C SER A 320 18.19 -4.70 -20.14
N THR A 321 17.48 -5.14 -21.18
CA THR A 321 18.06 -5.40 -22.51
C THR A 321 18.53 -4.12 -23.23
N ASN A 322 18.24 -2.93 -22.66
CA ASN A 322 18.51 -1.62 -23.25
C ASN A 322 19.29 -0.69 -22.31
N LEU A 323 20.60 -0.55 -22.55
CA LEU A 323 21.57 0.11 -21.65
C LEU A 323 21.45 1.65 -21.49
N ASN A 324 20.54 2.34 -22.16
CA ASN A 324 20.50 3.83 -22.20
C ASN A 324 19.07 4.40 -22.18
N THR A 325 18.25 3.96 -21.23
CA THR A 325 16.84 4.37 -21.10
C THR A 325 16.69 5.58 -20.19
N LYS A 326 15.97 6.60 -20.68
CA LYS A 326 15.49 7.69 -19.83
C LYS A 326 14.53 7.12 -18.77
N ILE A 327 14.71 7.48 -17.51
CA ILE A 327 13.80 7.13 -16.40
C ILE A 327 12.97 8.36 -16.06
N ASP A 328 11.65 8.28 -16.28
CA ASP A 328 10.74 9.33 -15.83
C ASP A 328 10.60 9.28 -14.31
N LYS A 329 10.92 10.41 -13.67
CA LYS A 329 10.71 10.58 -12.24
C LYS A 329 9.23 10.48 -11.90
N ILE A 330 8.92 9.83 -10.78
CA ILE A 330 7.58 9.87 -10.20
C ILE A 330 7.38 11.26 -9.59
N PRO A 331 6.27 11.98 -9.88
CA PRO A 331 6.07 13.31 -9.32
C PRO A 331 5.83 13.23 -7.80
N GLU A 332 6.50 14.12 -7.05
CA GLU A 332 6.40 14.13 -5.58
C GLU A 332 5.22 14.95 -5.05
N LYS A 333 4.68 15.86 -5.87
CA LYS A 333 3.59 16.79 -5.49
C LYS A 333 2.20 16.32 -5.90
N HIS A 334 2.10 15.34 -6.80
CA HIS A 334 0.86 14.75 -7.27
C HIS A 334 1.11 13.37 -7.88
N ARG A 335 0.05 12.62 -8.18
CA ARG A 335 0.03 11.37 -8.95
C ARG A 335 -1.02 11.42 -10.07
N TYR A 336 -1.13 12.56 -10.76
CA TYR A 336 -1.99 12.71 -11.94
C TYR A 336 -1.60 11.77 -13.10
N ASP A 337 -0.38 11.25 -13.08
CA ASP A 337 0.08 10.19 -13.96
C ASP A 337 -0.61 8.84 -13.69
N GLN A 338 -1.33 8.72 -12.58
CA GLN A 338 -2.16 7.59 -12.19
C GLN A 338 -3.64 7.95 -12.05
N ASP A 339 -4.10 9.06 -12.64
CA ASP A 339 -5.50 9.48 -12.61
C ASP A 339 -6.42 8.34 -13.10
N PRO A 340 -7.26 7.77 -12.22
CA PRO A 340 -8.20 6.72 -12.56
C PRO A 340 -9.12 7.06 -13.72
N ALA A 341 -9.42 8.34 -13.98
CA ALA A 341 -10.27 8.76 -15.10
C ALA A 341 -9.75 8.29 -16.46
N ARG A 342 -8.43 8.12 -16.60
CA ARG A 342 -7.79 7.57 -17.82
C ARG A 342 -8.03 6.07 -18.01
N PHE A 343 -8.48 5.39 -16.97
CA PHE A 343 -8.71 3.94 -16.93
C PHE A 343 -10.19 3.56 -16.81
N ILE A 344 -11.10 4.54 -16.76
CA ILE A 344 -12.53 4.29 -16.85
C ILE A 344 -12.82 3.91 -18.30
N LEU A 345 -13.30 2.68 -18.51
CA LEU A 345 -13.83 2.26 -19.80
C LEU A 345 -14.86 3.30 -20.25
N LYS A 346 -14.55 4.06 -21.31
CA LYS A 346 -15.61 4.76 -22.04
C LYS A 346 -16.56 3.65 -22.49
N LYS A 347 -17.80 3.67 -22.00
CA LYS A 347 -18.84 2.83 -22.61
C LYS A 347 -18.75 3.11 -24.11
N ARG A 348 -18.46 2.07 -24.90
CA ARG A 348 -18.62 2.18 -26.36
C ARG A 348 -20.07 2.63 -26.56
N LEU A 349 -20.23 3.83 -27.12
CA LEU A 349 -21.53 4.35 -27.54
C LEU A 349 -22.10 3.45 -28.63
#